data_AF-A0A5E4LG49-F1
#
_entry.id   AF-A0A5E4LG49-F1
#
_cell.length_a   1.000
_cell.length_b   1.000
_cell.length_c   1.000
_cell.angle_alpha   90.00
_cell.angle_beta   90.00
_cell.angle_gamma   90.00
#
_symmetry.space_group_name_H-M   'P 1'
#
loop_
_entity.id
_entity.type
_entity.pdbx_description
1 polymer ?
#
loop_
_entity_poly.entity_id
_entity_poly.type
_entity_poly.pdbx_seq_one_letter_code
_entity_poly.pdbx_strand_id
1 'polypeptide(L)'
;MAKKTFGGVPFNQAIDYLGERFNSKPIRRAVALIKQGLASGGKLADILERTAEDSRQMMTLRKEIATSLLMYVIFIVFAGALGTPFLFAISGKLVAILEGVFATLPATSGSSFAAGVQGPLVMPEKPTVSSSDFFLFTILSSIMTAIFSALIIGVISKGSKKDGVPYIPFLLVASMIIFFLASWLLEGFLSGIYV
;
A
#
# COMPACT_ATOMS: atom_id res chain seq x y z
N MET A 1 3.80 -68.72 1.54
CA MET A 1 4.15 -67.49 2.32
C MET A 1 3.29 -67.32 3.58
N ALA A 2 2.09 -67.91 3.69
CA ALA A 2 1.27 -67.82 4.91
C ALA A 2 1.79 -68.62 6.13
N LYS A 3 2.66 -69.63 5.93
CA LYS A 3 3.09 -70.56 7.00
C LYS A 3 4.25 -70.05 7.89
N LYS A 4 4.88 -68.91 7.57
CA LYS A 4 5.98 -68.33 8.37
C LYS A 4 5.60 -67.07 9.16
N THR A 5 4.44 -66.48 8.89
CA THR A 5 3.92 -65.32 9.65
C THR A 5 3.34 -65.72 11.01
N PHE A 6 3.01 -67.00 11.21
CA PHE A 6 2.54 -67.54 12.51
C PHE A 6 3.67 -67.98 13.46
N GLY A 7 4.95 -67.83 13.08
CA GLY A 7 6.10 -68.41 13.78
C GLY A 7 6.75 -67.56 14.88
N GLY A 8 6.19 -66.43 15.29
CA GLY A 8 6.75 -65.60 16.37
C GLY A 8 8.04 -64.84 16.03
N VAL A 9 8.40 -64.73 14.74
CA VAL A 9 9.60 -64.00 14.30
C VAL A 9 9.29 -62.50 14.23
N PRO A 10 10.11 -61.61 14.82
CA PRO A 10 9.86 -60.18 14.79
C PRO A 10 9.79 -59.65 13.35
N PHE A 11 8.82 -58.77 13.06
CA PHE A 11 8.52 -58.25 11.72
C PHE A 11 9.76 -57.70 10.98
N ASN A 12 10.69 -57.07 11.72
CA ASN A 12 11.97 -56.59 11.18
C ASN A 12 12.82 -57.73 10.59
N GLN A 13 12.87 -58.90 11.23
CA GLN A 13 13.60 -60.06 10.71
C GLN A 13 12.86 -60.70 9.52
N ALA A 14 11.53 -60.74 9.54
CA ALA A 14 10.74 -61.27 8.43
C ALA A 14 10.92 -60.46 7.13
N ILE A 15 11.06 -59.13 7.26
CA ILE A 15 11.29 -58.20 6.15
C ILE A 15 12.76 -58.24 5.66
N ASP A 16 13.73 -58.47 6.54
CA ASP A 16 15.14 -58.69 6.13
C ASP A 16 15.27 -59.97 5.28
N TYR A 17 14.60 -61.07 5.67
CA TYR A 17 14.56 -62.31 4.85
C TYR A 17 13.91 -62.10 3.48
N LEU A 18 12.99 -61.14 3.34
CA LEU A 18 12.37 -60.79 2.07
C LEU A 18 13.37 -60.06 1.15
N GLY A 19 14.18 -59.16 1.71
CA GLY A 19 15.22 -58.45 0.98
C GLY A 19 16.38 -59.34 0.52
N GLU A 20 16.76 -60.34 1.32
CA GLU A 20 17.80 -61.32 0.96
C GLU A 20 17.33 -62.31 -0.11
N ARG A 21 16.05 -62.70 -0.08
CA ARG A 21 15.48 -63.65 -1.05
C ARG A 21 15.30 -63.05 -2.45
N PHE A 22 15.12 -61.74 -2.54
CA PHE A 22 14.98 -61.02 -3.80
C PHE A 22 16.21 -60.13 -4.03
N ASN A 23 17.21 -60.69 -4.73
CA ASN A 23 18.51 -60.07 -4.96
C ASN A 23 18.48 -58.93 -6.01
N SER A 24 17.54 -58.00 -5.87
CA SER A 24 17.42 -56.82 -6.72
C SER A 24 17.62 -55.54 -5.91
N LYS A 25 18.45 -54.65 -6.45
CA LYS A 25 18.71 -53.29 -5.92
C LYS A 25 17.42 -52.52 -5.53
N PRO A 26 16.33 -52.53 -6.33
CA PRO A 26 15.10 -51.82 -5.96
C PRO A 26 14.38 -52.43 -4.77
N ILE A 27 14.27 -53.76 -4.67
CA ILE A 27 13.56 -54.41 -3.55
C ILE A 27 14.30 -54.20 -2.23
N ARG A 28 15.63 -54.28 -2.23
CA ARG A 28 16.45 -54.02 -1.04
C ARG A 28 16.30 -52.58 -0.53
N ARG A 29 16.11 -51.62 -1.43
CA ARG A 29 15.91 -50.21 -1.11
C ARG A 29 14.52 -49.94 -0.54
N ALA A 30 13.48 -50.56 -1.10
CA ALA A 30 12.12 -50.48 -0.56
C ALA A 30 12.04 -51.09 0.85
N VAL A 31 12.67 -52.25 1.07
CA VAL A 31 12.77 -52.92 2.38
C VAL A 31 13.48 -52.02 3.41
N ALA A 32 14.59 -51.39 3.03
CA ALA A 32 15.31 -50.45 3.90
C ALA A 32 14.46 -49.22 4.28
N LEU A 33 13.71 -48.65 3.34
CA LEU A 33 12.81 -47.51 3.59
C LEU A 33 11.66 -47.88 4.52
N ILE A 34 11.04 -49.05 4.32
CA ILE A 34 9.98 -49.56 5.20
C ILE A 34 10.53 -49.79 6.61
N LYS A 35 11.71 -50.40 6.75
CA LYS A 35 12.40 -50.60 8.03
C LYS A 35 12.73 -49.28 8.71
N GLN A 36 13.17 -48.27 7.95
CA GLN A 36 13.50 -46.94 8.47
C GLN A 36 12.24 -46.16 8.89
N GLY A 37 11.13 -46.28 8.16
CA GLY A 37 9.83 -45.67 8.51
C GLY A 37 9.16 -46.34 9.72
N LEU A 38 9.29 -47.67 9.86
CA LEU A 38 8.86 -48.40 11.06
C LEU A 38 9.75 -48.09 12.27
N ALA A 39 11.07 -47.99 12.10
CA ALA A 39 12.00 -47.63 13.17
C ALA A 39 11.81 -46.18 13.66
N SER A 40 11.36 -45.26 12.80
CA SER A 40 11.00 -43.89 13.21
C SER A 40 9.59 -43.79 13.81
N GLY A 41 8.83 -44.88 13.84
CA GLY A 41 7.69 -45.11 14.74
C GLY A 41 6.65 -43.99 14.85
N GLY A 42 6.19 -43.42 13.73
CA GLY A 42 5.08 -42.45 13.74
C GLY A 42 5.46 -40.99 14.04
N LYS A 43 6.59 -40.71 14.69
CA LYS A 43 6.99 -39.32 15.02
C LYS A 43 7.41 -38.48 13.80
N LEU A 44 7.93 -39.13 12.77
CA LEU A 44 8.28 -38.45 11.51
C LEU A 44 7.02 -37.99 10.76
N ALA A 45 5.96 -38.80 10.80
CA ALA A 45 4.64 -38.41 10.28
C ALA A 45 4.05 -37.25 11.10
N ASP A 46 4.14 -37.30 12.43
CA ASP A 46 3.66 -36.20 13.30
C ASP A 46 4.41 -34.89 13.07
N ILE A 47 5.73 -34.93 12.84
CA ILE A 47 6.53 -33.73 12.55
C ILE A 47 6.17 -33.15 11.17
N LEU A 48 5.96 -34.01 10.17
CA LEU A 48 5.52 -33.60 8.84
C LEU A 48 4.12 -32.99 8.89
N GLU A 49 3.19 -33.59 9.63
CA GLU A 49 1.83 -33.07 9.83
C GLU A 49 1.86 -31.69 10.50
N ARG A 50 2.63 -31.54 11.59
CA ARG A 50 2.80 -30.25 12.27
C ARG A 50 3.43 -29.19 11.38
N THR A 51 4.39 -29.56 10.53
CA THR A 51 5.04 -28.64 9.59
C THR A 51 4.09 -28.26 8.45
N ALA A 52 3.27 -29.20 7.99
CA ALA A 52 2.24 -28.93 6.99
C ALA A 52 1.17 -27.96 7.54
N GLU A 53 0.74 -28.17 8.79
CA GLU A 53 -0.20 -27.28 9.49
C GLU A 53 0.40 -25.88 9.70
N ASP A 54 1.64 -25.78 10.18
CA ASP A 54 2.36 -24.51 10.34
C ASP A 54 2.52 -23.77 8.99
N SER A 55 2.86 -24.50 7.92
CA SER A 55 2.95 -23.94 6.57
C SER A 55 1.60 -23.38 6.09
N ARG A 56 0.50 -24.12 6.33
CA ARG A 56 -0.86 -23.68 5.99
C ARG A 56 -1.29 -22.45 6.80
N GLN A 57 -0.96 -22.41 8.09
CA GLN A 57 -1.20 -21.24 8.95
C GLN A 57 -0.40 -20.03 8.46
N MET A 58 0.88 -20.21 8.10
CA MET A 58 1.70 -19.14 7.54
C MET A 58 1.18 -18.62 6.19
N MET A 59 0.70 -19.51 5.32
CA MET A 59 0.05 -19.10 4.07
C MET A 59 -1.20 -18.25 4.33
N THR A 60 -2.00 -18.64 5.32
CA THR A 60 -3.22 -17.90 5.72
C THR A 60 -2.87 -16.53 6.29
N LEU A 61 -1.92 -16.48 7.23
CA LEU A 61 -1.41 -15.22 7.81
C LEU A 61 -0.84 -14.29 6.73
N ARG A 62 -0.02 -14.81 5.80
CA ARG A 62 0.51 -14.00 4.69
C ARG A 62 -0.60 -13.42 3.82
N LYS A 63 -1.67 -14.19 3.58
CA LYS A 63 -2.82 -13.72 2.81
C LYS A 63 -3.60 -12.63 3.56
N GLU A 64 -3.79 -12.78 4.86
CA GLU A 64 -4.42 -11.76 5.71
C GLU A 64 -3.61 -10.47 5.74
N ILE A 65 -2.29 -10.57 5.93
CA ILE A 65 -1.37 -9.43 5.88
C ILE A 65 -1.44 -8.75 4.52
N ALA A 66 -1.37 -9.50 3.41
CA ALA A 66 -1.45 -8.92 2.06
C ALA A 66 -2.78 -8.17 1.84
N THR A 67 -3.89 -8.71 2.34
CA THR A 67 -5.22 -8.09 2.23
C THR A 67 -5.30 -6.82 3.08
N SER A 68 -4.76 -6.84 4.29
CA SER A 68 -4.68 -5.66 5.17
C SER A 68 -3.83 -4.55 4.55
N LEU A 69 -2.66 -4.90 4.01
CA LEU A 69 -1.77 -3.96 3.32
C LEU A 69 -2.42 -3.37 2.06
N LEU A 70 -3.18 -4.17 1.32
CA LEU A 70 -3.90 -3.71 0.13
C LEU A 70 -4.90 -2.60 0.47
N MET A 71 -5.62 -2.69 1.59
CA MET A 71 -6.52 -1.62 2.02
C MET A 71 -5.77 -0.31 2.27
N TYR A 72 -4.59 -0.36 2.91
CA TYR A 72 -3.75 0.83 3.10
C TYR A 72 -3.24 1.40 1.78
N VAL A 73 -2.85 0.53 0.83
CA VAL A 73 -2.42 0.95 -0.51
C VAL A 73 -3.54 1.69 -1.22
N ILE A 74 -4.76 1.17 -1.21
CA ILE A 74 -5.93 1.84 -1.82
C ILE A 74 -6.16 3.21 -1.17
N PHE A 75 -6.11 3.29 0.16
CA PHE A 75 -6.30 4.56 0.87
C PHE A 75 -5.24 5.61 0.50
N ILE A 76 -3.96 5.23 0.45
CA ILE A 76 -2.88 6.16 0.11
C ILE A 76 -2.97 6.60 -1.36
N VAL A 77 -3.32 5.68 -2.27
CA VAL A 77 -3.55 6.04 -3.68
C VAL A 77 -4.70 7.04 -3.78
N PHE A 78 -5.80 6.81 -3.06
CA PHE A 78 -6.92 7.75 -3.03
C PHE A 78 -6.52 9.10 -2.41
N ALA A 79 -5.84 9.11 -1.26
CA ALA A 79 -5.42 10.34 -0.60
C ALA A 79 -4.43 11.14 -1.45
N GLY A 80 -3.42 10.48 -2.02
CA GLY A 80 -2.38 11.14 -2.81
C GLY A 80 -2.79 11.52 -4.23
N ALA A 81 -3.62 10.71 -4.90
CA ALA A 81 -4.04 10.98 -6.28
C ALA A 81 -5.33 11.80 -6.36
N LEU A 82 -6.27 11.63 -5.41
CA LEU A 82 -7.55 12.34 -5.40
C LEU A 82 -7.59 13.42 -4.32
N GLY A 83 -7.32 13.05 -3.07
CA GLY A 83 -7.49 13.94 -1.92
C GLY A 83 -6.63 15.20 -1.98
N THR A 84 -5.33 15.05 -2.21
CA THR A 84 -4.36 16.15 -2.24
C THR A 84 -4.65 17.19 -3.34
N PRO A 85 -4.72 16.82 -4.65
CA PRO A 85 -5.00 17.81 -5.69
C PRO A 85 -6.39 18.44 -5.57
N PHE A 86 -7.40 17.70 -5.11
CA PHE A 86 -8.74 18.24 -4.88
C PHE A 86 -8.73 19.32 -3.78
N LEU A 87 -8.08 19.04 -2.65
CA LEU A 87 -7.99 19.97 -1.53
C LEU A 87 -7.22 21.24 -1.94
N PHE A 88 -6.14 21.10 -2.69
CA PHE A 88 -5.39 22.26 -3.19
C PHE A 88 -6.16 23.06 -4.24
N ALA A 89 -6.94 22.42 -5.12
CA ALA A 89 -7.77 23.12 -6.09
C ALA A 89 -8.81 24.03 -5.41
N ILE A 90 -9.46 23.53 -4.34
CA ILE A 90 -10.39 24.33 -3.53
C ILE A 90 -9.65 25.47 -2.84
N SER A 91 -8.50 25.18 -2.20
CA SER A 91 -7.70 26.19 -1.53
C SER A 91 -7.26 27.30 -2.49
N GLY A 92 -6.88 26.96 -3.73
CA GLY A 92 -6.49 27.94 -4.73
C GLY A 92 -7.63 28.82 -5.21
N LYS A 93 -8.83 28.27 -5.40
CA LYS A 93 -10.01 29.08 -5.72
C LYS A 93 -10.43 29.99 -4.56
N LEU A 94 -10.29 29.53 -3.31
CA LEU A 94 -10.54 30.37 -2.13
C LEU A 94 -9.58 31.57 -2.09
N VAL A 95 -8.28 31.35 -2.33
CA VAL A 95 -7.29 32.44 -2.41
C VAL A 95 -7.63 33.40 -3.55
N ALA A 96 -7.99 32.90 -4.74
CA ALA A 96 -8.37 33.74 -5.88
C ALA A 96 -9.64 34.58 -5.63
N ILE A 97 -10.66 34.02 -4.96
CA ILE A 97 -11.87 34.78 -4.56
C ILE A 97 -11.50 35.85 -3.55
N LEU A 98 -10.64 35.52 -2.59
CA LEU A 98 -10.16 36.45 -1.57
C LEU A 98 -9.39 37.60 -2.23
N GLU A 99 -8.48 37.33 -3.16
CA GLU A 99 -7.82 38.34 -4.01
C GLU A 99 -8.84 39.23 -4.76
N GLY A 100 -9.88 38.64 -5.34
CA GLY A 100 -10.95 39.38 -6.02
C GLY A 100 -11.72 40.33 -5.08
N VAL A 101 -12.04 39.87 -3.87
CA VAL A 101 -12.69 40.71 -2.84
C VAL A 101 -11.75 41.84 -2.41
N PHE A 102 -10.47 41.56 -2.17
CA PHE A 102 -9.46 42.57 -1.84
C PHE A 102 -9.17 43.56 -2.98
N ALA A 103 -9.33 43.15 -4.25
CA ALA A 103 -9.20 44.04 -5.40
C ALA A 103 -10.40 44.98 -5.59
N THR A 104 -11.60 44.58 -5.12
CA THR A 104 -12.79 45.45 -5.11
C THR A 104 -12.85 46.41 -3.92
N LEU A 105 -12.00 46.22 -2.91
CA LEU A 105 -11.77 47.21 -1.87
C LEU A 105 -10.98 48.38 -2.46
N PRO A 106 -11.46 49.64 -2.35
CA PRO A 106 -10.73 50.79 -2.85
C PRO A 106 -9.34 50.81 -2.22
N ALA A 107 -8.30 50.78 -3.05
CA ALA A 107 -6.95 51.08 -2.61
C ALA A 107 -6.93 52.51 -2.07
N THR A 108 -7.13 52.71 -0.77
CA THR A 108 -6.81 53.99 -0.13
C THR A 108 -5.30 54.10 -0.03
N SER A 109 -4.66 54.33 -1.17
CA SER A 109 -3.29 54.83 -1.25
C SER A 109 -3.28 56.27 -0.72
N GLY A 110 -3.02 56.42 0.58
CA GLY A 110 -2.63 57.68 1.20
C GLY A 110 -3.75 58.72 1.35
N SER A 111 -3.77 59.38 2.51
CA SER A 111 -4.58 60.56 2.83
C SER A 111 -6.11 60.39 2.82
N SER A 112 -6.65 59.83 3.91
CA SER A 112 -7.65 60.47 4.77
C SER A 112 -8.38 59.43 5.63
N PHE A 113 -7.68 58.84 6.60
CA PHE A 113 -8.35 58.33 7.79
C PHE A 113 -8.47 59.49 8.78
N ALA A 114 -9.35 60.44 8.47
CA ALA A 114 -9.70 61.51 9.39
C ALA A 114 -10.78 60.98 10.35
N ALA A 115 -10.38 60.86 11.61
CA ALA A 115 -11.21 60.83 12.82
C ALA A 115 -12.21 59.67 12.99
N GLY A 116 -11.89 58.73 13.89
CA GLY A 116 -12.93 58.21 14.78
C GLY A 116 -12.92 56.74 15.20
N VAL A 117 -11.98 55.89 14.78
CA VAL A 117 -11.97 54.49 15.25
C VAL A 117 -10.55 54.05 15.59
N GLN A 118 -10.19 54.21 16.86
CA GLN A 118 -9.01 53.59 17.46
C GLN A 118 -9.35 52.14 17.84
N GLY A 119 -9.17 51.23 16.89
CA GLY A 119 -8.98 49.82 17.16
C GLY A 119 -7.69 49.38 16.47
N PRO A 120 -6.97 48.35 16.96
CA PRO A 120 -5.84 47.78 16.25
C PRO A 120 -6.38 46.99 15.04
N LEU A 121 -6.87 47.75 14.05
CA LEU A 121 -7.31 47.24 12.78
C LEU A 121 -6.06 46.95 11.96
N VAL A 122 -5.69 45.68 12.00
CA VAL A 122 -4.81 45.00 11.06
C VAL A 122 -4.96 45.67 9.69
N MET A 123 -3.92 46.41 9.29
CA MET A 123 -3.80 46.89 7.92
C MET A 123 -4.01 45.69 7.00
N PRO A 124 -4.98 45.72 6.06
CA PRO A 124 -5.01 44.74 4.99
C PRO A 124 -3.86 45.10 4.06
N GLU A 125 -2.69 44.56 4.39
CA GLU A 125 -1.58 44.51 3.46
C GLU A 125 -2.06 43.69 2.25
N LYS A 126 -1.79 44.20 1.05
CA LYS A 126 -2.12 43.54 -0.20
C LYS A 126 -1.62 42.09 -0.10
N PRO A 127 -2.41 41.06 -0.45
CA PRO A 127 -1.90 39.69 -0.49
C PRO A 127 -0.62 39.68 -1.32
N THR A 128 0.51 39.42 -0.68
CA THR A 128 1.83 39.34 -1.31
C THR A 128 2.01 38.04 -2.09
N VAL A 129 0.96 37.23 -2.18
CA VAL A 129 0.91 35.97 -2.92
C VAL A 129 0.01 36.20 -4.11
N SER A 130 0.59 36.18 -5.30
CA SER A 130 -0.13 36.19 -6.57
C SER A 130 -0.83 34.84 -6.78
N SER A 131 -2.02 34.84 -7.39
CA SER A 131 -2.68 33.63 -7.92
C SER A 131 -1.74 32.70 -8.71
N SER A 132 -0.72 33.26 -9.37
CA SER A 132 0.33 32.49 -10.07
C SER A 132 1.29 31.76 -9.13
N ASP A 133 1.65 32.37 -8.01
CA ASP A 133 2.57 31.78 -7.02
C ASP A 133 1.87 30.69 -6.22
N PHE A 134 0.58 30.87 -5.94
CA PHE A 134 -0.23 29.83 -5.31
C PHE A 134 -0.41 28.61 -6.22
N PHE A 135 -0.55 28.81 -7.53
CA PHE A 135 -0.61 27.71 -8.50
C PHE A 135 0.71 26.95 -8.59
N LEU A 136 1.85 27.66 -8.61
CA LEU A 136 3.18 27.06 -8.64
C LEU A 136 3.48 26.30 -7.33
N PHE A 137 3.10 26.87 -6.18
CA PHE A 137 3.17 26.20 -4.88
C PHE A 137 2.31 24.95 -4.83
N THR A 138 1.08 25.00 -5.35
CA THR A 138 0.15 23.88 -5.42
C THR A 138 0.70 22.72 -6.25
N ILE A 139 1.25 23.01 -7.43
CA ILE A 139 1.86 21.99 -8.29
C ILE A 139 3.07 21.36 -7.60
N LEU A 140 3.98 22.18 -7.05
CA LEU A 140 5.19 21.69 -6.40
C LEU A 140 4.87 20.82 -5.17
N SER A 141 3.90 21.25 -4.37
CA SER A 141 3.42 20.52 -3.20
C SER A 141 2.73 19.20 -3.59
N SER A 142 1.89 19.22 -4.63
CA SER A 142 1.23 18.01 -5.16
C SER A 142 2.23 16.98 -5.69
N ILE A 143 3.27 17.43 -6.42
CA ILE A 143 4.35 16.56 -6.89
C ILE A 143 5.08 15.92 -5.71
N MET A 144 5.42 16.71 -4.68
CA MET A 144 6.07 16.18 -3.47
C MET A 144 5.20 15.13 -2.78
N THR A 145 3.93 15.42 -2.53
CA THR A 145 3.01 14.46 -1.90
C THR A 145 2.82 13.20 -2.74
N ALA A 146 2.79 13.30 -4.07
CA ALA A 146 2.71 12.14 -4.96
C ALA A 146 3.95 11.25 -4.87
N ILE A 147 5.16 11.85 -4.81
CA ILE A 147 6.42 11.11 -4.62
C ILE A 147 6.44 10.40 -3.27
N PHE A 148 6.08 11.09 -2.19
CA PHE A 148 6.03 10.48 -0.85
C PHE A 148 4.97 9.36 -0.78
N SER A 149 3.80 9.55 -1.37
CA SER A 149 2.74 8.54 -1.43
C SER A 149 3.19 7.29 -2.19
N ALA A 150 3.87 7.46 -3.33
CA ALA A 150 4.43 6.36 -4.10
C ALA A 150 5.54 5.60 -3.34
N LEU A 151 6.40 6.31 -2.61
CA LEU A 151 7.44 5.69 -1.79
C LEU A 151 6.84 4.87 -0.65
N ILE A 152 5.82 5.41 0.04
CA ILE A 152 5.11 4.71 1.12
C ILE A 152 4.44 3.45 0.56
N ILE A 153 3.81 3.52 -0.63
CA ILE A 153 3.24 2.36 -1.32
C ILE A 153 4.28 1.25 -1.52
N GLY A 154 5.49 1.60 -1.96
CA GLY A 154 6.56 0.65 -2.22
C GLY A 154 7.03 -0.08 -0.97
N VAL A 155 7.18 0.68 0.13
CA VAL A 155 7.57 0.13 1.43
C VAL A 155 6.48 -0.78 2.00
N ILE A 156 5.21 -0.38 1.91
CA ILE A 156 4.09 -1.15 2.44
C ILE A 156 3.85 -2.43 1.61
N SER A 157 3.94 -2.36 0.27
CA SER A 157 3.62 -3.49 -0.61
C SER A 157 4.72 -4.55 -0.66
N LYS A 158 6.00 -4.14 -0.80
CA LYS A 158 7.13 -5.06 -1.02
C LYS A 158 8.23 -4.99 0.04
N GLY A 159 8.14 -4.09 1.01
CA GLY A 159 9.11 -3.97 2.11
C GLY A 159 10.38 -3.19 1.77
N SER A 160 10.53 -2.70 0.53
CA SER A 160 11.72 -1.97 0.08
C SER A 160 11.36 -0.67 -0.64
N LYS A 161 12.08 0.41 -0.32
CA LYS A 161 11.94 1.73 -0.97
C LYS A 161 12.17 1.66 -2.48
N LYS A 162 13.02 0.73 -2.95
CA LYS A 162 13.37 0.57 -4.37
C LYS A 162 12.21 0.03 -5.19
N ASP A 163 11.33 -0.75 -4.57
CA ASP A 163 10.14 -1.29 -5.22
C ASP A 163 9.00 -0.27 -5.38
N GLY A 164 9.11 0.90 -4.74
CA GLY A 164 8.17 2.02 -4.90
C GLY A 164 8.40 2.87 -6.15
N VAL A 165 9.61 2.85 -6.70
CA VAL A 165 10.02 3.65 -7.87
C VAL A 165 9.12 3.48 -9.10
N PRO A 166 8.71 2.26 -9.51
CA PRO A 166 7.83 2.10 -10.67
C PRO A 166 6.41 2.66 -10.45
N TYR A 167 5.96 2.85 -9.21
CA TYR A 167 4.64 3.42 -8.91
C TYR A 167 4.63 4.95 -8.98
N ILE A 168 5.80 5.61 -8.93
CA ILE A 168 5.94 7.08 -9.00
C ILE A 168 5.32 7.66 -10.27
N PRO A 169 5.67 7.24 -11.50
CA PRO A 169 5.12 7.86 -12.72
C PRO A 169 3.60 7.66 -12.85
N PHE A 170 3.08 6.51 -12.40
CA PHE A 170 1.64 6.24 -12.45
C PHE A 170 0.86 7.17 -11.51
N LEU A 171 1.31 7.33 -10.26
CA LEU A 171 0.68 8.22 -9.29
C LEU A 171 0.80 9.70 -9.65
N LEU A 172 1.93 10.11 -10.25
CA LEU A 172 2.11 11.48 -10.72
C LEU A 172 1.13 11.84 -11.84
N VAL A 173 1.00 10.98 -12.85
CA VAL A 173 0.06 11.19 -13.96
C VAL A 173 -1.37 11.20 -13.45
N ALA A 174 -1.73 10.30 -12.54
CA ALA A 174 -3.05 10.27 -11.92
C ALA A 174 -3.35 11.59 -11.17
N SER A 175 -2.46 12.05 -10.29
CA SER A 175 -2.63 13.30 -9.55
C SER A 175 -2.78 14.51 -10.48
N MET A 176 -1.99 14.57 -11.55
CA MET A 176 -2.06 15.64 -12.56
C MET A 176 -3.41 15.66 -13.29
N ILE A 177 -3.91 14.49 -13.70
CA ILE A 177 -5.22 14.37 -14.37
C ILE A 177 -6.34 14.80 -13.42
N ILE A 178 -6.31 14.33 -12.17
CA ILE A 178 -7.31 14.72 -11.17
C ILE A 178 -7.28 16.22 -10.94
N PHE A 179 -6.09 16.83 -10.82
CA PHE A 179 -5.98 18.26 -10.58
C PHE A 179 -6.64 19.07 -11.71
N PHE A 180 -6.39 18.71 -12.97
CA PHE A 180 -7.03 19.33 -14.13
C PHE A 180 -8.56 19.10 -14.17
N LEU A 181 -9.00 17.90 -13.79
CA LEU A 181 -10.42 17.56 -13.78
C LEU A 181 -11.16 18.29 -12.65
N ALA A 182 -10.53 18.43 -11.48
CA ALA A 182 -11.05 19.19 -10.36
C ALA A 182 -11.10 20.68 -10.63
N SER A 183 -10.07 21.26 -11.27
CA SER A 183 -10.08 22.67 -11.65
C SER A 183 -11.15 22.97 -12.71
N TRP A 184 -11.31 22.11 -13.71
CA TRP A 184 -12.36 22.23 -14.72
C TRP A 184 -13.77 22.12 -14.11
N LEU A 185 -13.99 21.16 -13.22
CA LEU A 185 -15.26 20.95 -12.55
C LEU A 185 -15.61 22.13 -11.64
N LEU A 186 -14.63 22.68 -10.91
CA LEU A 186 -14.82 23.88 -10.10
C LEU A 186 -15.12 25.12 -10.95
N GLU A 187 -14.54 25.27 -12.14
CA GLU A 187 -14.89 26.36 -13.07
C GLU A 187 -16.32 26.22 -13.63
N GLY A 188 -16.76 24.98 -13.89
CA GLY A 188 -18.16 24.70 -14.23
C GLY A 188 -19.14 25.06 -13.12
N PHE A 189 -18.82 24.73 -11.86
CA PHE A 189 -19.67 25.08 -10.72
C PHE A 189 -19.65 26.57 -10.37
N LEU A 190 -18.49 27.23 -10.47
CA LEU A 190 -18.36 28.66 -10.16
C LEU A 190 -18.92 29.55 -11.27
N SER A 191 -18.87 29.14 -12.55
CA SER A 191 -19.57 29.86 -13.63
C SER A 191 -21.09 29.74 -13.52
N GLY A 192 -21.59 28.63 -12.96
CA GLY A 192 -23.02 28.46 -12.65
C GLY A 192 -23.53 29.29 -11.45
N ILE A 193 -22.63 29.80 -10.60
CA ILE A 193 -22.97 30.65 -9.44
C ILE A 193 -22.76 32.15 -9.71
N TYR A 194 -22.06 32.49 -10.80
CA TYR A 194 -21.82 33.85 -11.30
C TYR A 194 -22.61 34.14 -12.59
N VAL A 195 -23.89 33.76 -12.62
CA VAL A 195 -24.92 34.32 -13.54
C VAL A 195 -26.08 34.84 -12.71
#